data_AF-A0A095VV01-F1
#
_entry.id   AF-A0A095VV01-F1
#
_cell.length_a   1.000
_cell.length_b   1.000
_cell.length_c   1.000
_cell.angle_alpha   90.00
_cell.angle_beta   90.00
_cell.angle_gamma   90.00
#
_symmetry.space_group_name_H-M   'P 1'
#
loop_
_entity.id
_entity.type
_entity.pdbx_description
1 polymer ?
#
loop_
_entity_poly.entity_id
_entity_poly.type
_entity_poly.pdbx_seq_one_letter_code
_entity_poly.pdbx_strand_id
1 'polypeptide(L)'
;MIMKLAKPLLFSAALALAAQAQAECPQAMPATQPSIPDGTTANEGTMLSAQAAVNEYIAEGDAFLACRELHPMLHNRLRSKLIQVAAAYNRELDSYLDRSELVAGR
;
A
#
# COMPACT_ATOMS: atom_id res chain seq x y z
N MET A 1 -27.48 26.06 60.13
CA MET A 1 -26.09 25.59 60.14
C MET A 1 -26.10 24.08 59.93
N ILE A 2 -25.95 23.60 58.69
CA ILE A 2 -25.59 22.21 58.35
C ILE A 2 -24.68 22.30 57.12
N MET A 3 -23.49 21.74 57.28
CA MET A 3 -22.40 21.72 56.31
C MET A 3 -22.55 20.49 55.41
N LYS A 4 -22.44 20.63 54.08
CA LYS A 4 -22.09 19.51 53.19
C LYS A 4 -21.16 19.97 52.06
N LEU A 5 -19.90 19.58 52.21
CA LEU A 5 -18.90 19.40 51.16
C LEU A 5 -19.43 18.41 50.09
N ALA A 6 -19.21 18.69 48.81
CA ALA A 6 -18.77 17.75 47.77
C ALA A 6 -18.64 18.52 46.45
N LYS A 7 -17.43 18.97 46.06
CA LYS A 7 -16.42 18.28 45.23
C LYS A 7 -16.84 18.15 43.74
N PRO A 8 -16.08 18.73 42.80
CA PRO A 8 -16.46 18.85 41.40
C PRO A 8 -16.24 17.53 40.66
N LEU A 9 -17.27 17.03 40.00
CA LEU A 9 -17.22 15.94 39.02
C LEU A 9 -18.29 16.34 38.01
N LEU A 10 -17.97 16.68 36.77
CA LEU A 10 -17.92 15.71 35.68
C LEU A 10 -17.11 16.31 34.51
N PHE A 11 -15.78 16.26 34.62
CA PHE A 11 -14.87 16.42 33.49
C PHE A 11 -14.30 15.03 33.17
N SER A 12 -15.10 14.13 32.60
CA SER A 12 -14.62 12.78 32.20
C SER A 12 -15.58 12.10 31.22
N ALA A 13 -15.77 12.69 30.04
CA ALA A 13 -16.38 11.98 28.90
C ALA A 13 -15.47 12.01 27.66
N ALA A 14 -14.18 12.27 27.86
CA ALA A 14 -13.17 12.13 26.83
C ALA A 14 -12.44 10.79 27.02
N LEU A 15 -12.14 10.14 25.89
CA LEU A 15 -11.28 8.96 25.71
C LEU A 15 -11.93 7.57 25.92
N ALA A 16 -12.84 7.20 25.03
CA ALA A 16 -13.13 5.78 24.75
C ALA A 16 -13.20 5.45 23.25
N LEU A 17 -12.47 6.19 22.40
CA LEU A 17 -12.25 5.83 20.99
C LEU A 17 -10.77 5.55 20.73
N ALA A 18 -10.28 4.45 21.29
CA ALA A 18 -9.12 3.76 20.74
C ALA A 18 -9.55 2.34 20.40
N ALA A 19 -10.52 2.21 19.49
CA ALA A 19 -10.68 0.98 18.72
C ALA A 19 -9.43 0.88 17.86
N GLN A 20 -8.42 0.21 18.39
CA GLN A 20 -7.23 -0.13 17.64
C GLN A 20 -7.71 -1.06 16.54
N ALA A 21 -7.79 -0.54 15.31
CA ALA A 21 -7.84 -1.37 14.13
C ALA A 21 -6.50 -2.12 14.07
N GLN A 22 -6.38 -3.18 14.86
CA GLN A 22 -5.28 -4.11 14.72
C GLN A 22 -5.56 -4.87 13.44
N ALA A 23 -5.06 -4.34 12.32
CA ALA A 23 -5.01 -5.09 11.09
C ALA A 23 -4.30 -6.42 11.41
N GLU A 24 -5.01 -7.52 11.24
CA GLU A 24 -4.46 -8.85 11.44
C GLU A 24 -3.23 -8.99 10.56
N CYS A 25 -2.14 -9.49 11.15
CA CYS A 25 -0.88 -9.61 10.42
C CYS A 25 -1.08 -10.49 9.18
N PRO A 26 -0.78 -10.00 7.96
CA PRO A 26 -0.95 -10.80 6.75
C PRO A 26 -0.25 -12.15 6.90
N GLN A 27 -0.96 -13.24 6.60
CA GLN A 27 -0.46 -14.59 6.84
C GLN A 27 0.67 -14.98 5.89
N ALA A 28 0.67 -14.42 4.68
CA ALA A 28 1.64 -14.69 3.64
C ALA A 28 1.94 -13.43 2.82
N MET A 29 3.06 -13.45 2.11
CA MET A 29 3.30 -12.50 1.01
C MET A 29 2.23 -12.67 -0.08
N PRO A 30 1.88 -11.60 -0.81
CA PRO A 30 1.00 -11.70 -1.96
C PRO A 30 1.56 -12.73 -2.97
N ALA A 31 0.77 -13.78 -3.22
CA ALA A 31 1.18 -14.91 -4.04
C ALA A 31 1.14 -14.59 -5.54
N THR A 32 0.18 -13.76 -5.95
CA THR A 32 -0.07 -13.44 -7.36
C THR A 32 0.61 -12.13 -7.70
N GLN A 33 1.69 -12.21 -8.48
CA GLN A 33 2.28 -11.03 -9.09
C GLN A 33 1.32 -10.47 -10.14
N PRO A 34 1.08 -9.14 -10.18
CA PRO A 34 0.22 -8.53 -11.18
C PRO A 34 0.80 -8.69 -12.59
N SER A 35 -0.09 -8.85 -13.57
CA SER A 35 0.31 -8.81 -14.98
C SER A 35 0.68 -7.38 -15.35
N ILE A 36 1.84 -7.23 -15.97
CA ILE A 36 2.32 -5.93 -16.47
C ILE A 36 2.13 -5.94 -17.99
N PRO A 37 1.26 -5.08 -18.53
CA PRO A 37 1.03 -4.99 -19.96
C PRO A 37 2.20 -4.32 -20.67
N ASP A 38 2.38 -4.60 -21.95
CA ASP A 38 3.35 -3.94 -22.82
C ASP A 38 2.93 -2.49 -23.12
N GLY A 39 3.73 -1.52 -22.69
CA GLY A 39 3.44 -0.10 -22.83
C GLY A 39 3.36 0.40 -24.27
N THR A 40 4.02 -0.30 -25.20
CA THR A 40 4.03 0.07 -26.62
C THR A 40 2.70 -0.25 -27.32
N THR A 41 1.89 -1.15 -26.76
CA THR A 41 0.63 -1.62 -27.35
C THR A 41 -0.60 -1.43 -26.46
N ALA A 42 -0.42 -1.28 -25.15
CA ALA A 42 -1.50 -1.10 -24.20
C ALA A 42 -2.30 0.19 -24.43
N ASN A 43 -3.58 0.17 -24.07
CA ASN A 43 -4.41 1.36 -23.95
C ASN A 43 -4.35 1.94 -22.51
N GLU A 44 -4.83 3.16 -22.33
CA GLU A 44 -4.82 3.86 -21.04
C GLU A 44 -5.51 3.07 -19.93
N GLY A 45 -6.70 2.52 -20.19
CA GLY A 45 -7.47 1.76 -19.21
C GLY A 45 -6.73 0.51 -18.73
N THR A 46 -6.03 -0.18 -19.63
CA THR A 46 -5.17 -1.32 -19.29
C THR A 46 -3.98 -0.88 -18.42
N MET A 47 -3.32 0.23 -18.75
CA MET A 47 -2.20 0.77 -17.96
C MET A 47 -2.62 1.23 -16.56
N LEU A 48 -3.80 1.85 -16.42
CA LEU A 48 -4.37 2.26 -15.15
C LEU A 48 -4.77 1.06 -14.28
N SER A 49 -5.38 0.05 -14.89
CA SER A 49 -5.75 -1.19 -14.18
C SER A 49 -4.50 -1.91 -13.67
N ALA A 50 -3.44 -1.98 -14.49
CA ALA A 50 -2.15 -2.53 -14.08
C ALA A 50 -1.51 -1.72 -12.95
N GLN A 51 -1.62 -0.37 -12.98
CA GLN A 51 -1.14 0.48 -11.89
C GLN A 51 -1.78 0.13 -10.56
N ALA A 52 -3.11 0.02 -10.54
CA ALA A 52 -3.86 -0.31 -9.35
C ALA A 52 -3.43 -1.67 -8.78
N ALA A 53 -3.31 -2.69 -9.63
CA ALA A 53 -2.88 -4.03 -9.22
C ALA A 53 -1.43 -4.06 -8.70
N VAL A 54 -0.52 -3.28 -9.31
CA VAL A 54 0.86 -3.13 -8.83
C VAL A 54 0.91 -2.44 -7.47
N ASN A 55 0.14 -1.38 -7.28
CA ASN A 55 0.06 -0.67 -6.01
C ASN A 55 -0.49 -1.55 -4.89
N GLU A 56 -1.55 -2.32 -5.17
CA GLU A 56 -2.13 -3.29 -4.23
C GLU A 56 -1.09 -4.36 -3.83
N TYR A 57 -0.42 -4.97 -4.82
CA TYR A 57 0.63 -5.97 -4.58
C TYR A 57 1.77 -5.44 -3.70
N ILE A 58 2.21 -4.20 -3.94
CA ILE A 58 3.27 -3.57 -3.14
C ILE A 58 2.76 -3.29 -1.72
N ALA A 59 1.55 -2.75 -1.58
CA ALA A 59 0.96 -2.44 -0.29
C ALA A 59 0.78 -3.69 0.59
N GLU A 60 0.28 -4.79 0.03
CA GLU A 60 0.15 -6.07 0.73
C GLU A 60 1.52 -6.63 1.13
N GLY A 61 2.51 -6.54 0.23
CA GLY A 61 3.88 -6.96 0.49
C GLY A 61 4.55 -6.15 1.60
N ASP A 62 4.44 -4.83 1.56
CA ASP A 62 4.99 -3.97 2.62
C ASP A 62 4.26 -4.18 3.95
N ALA A 63 2.95 -4.40 3.95
CA ALA A 63 2.20 -4.76 5.16
C ALA A 63 2.69 -6.08 5.76
N PHE A 64 2.95 -7.10 4.94
CA PHE A 64 3.53 -8.36 5.39
C PHE A 64 4.93 -8.17 6.00
N LEU A 65 5.80 -7.41 5.32
CA LEU A 65 7.18 -7.16 5.76
C LEU A 65 7.26 -6.30 7.01
N ALA A 66 6.36 -5.33 7.18
CA ALA A 66 6.33 -4.45 8.36
C ALA A 66 5.77 -5.16 9.60
N CYS A 67 4.95 -6.19 9.40
CA CYS A 67 4.26 -6.87 10.49
C CYS A 67 5.05 -8.03 11.10
N ARG A 68 6.14 -8.46 10.46
CA ARG A 68 6.88 -9.66 10.84
C ARG A 68 8.38 -9.41 10.93
N GLU A 69 8.99 -9.92 11.99
CA GLU A 69 10.45 -10.02 12.10
C GLU A 69 10.92 -11.22 11.25
N LEU A 70 11.60 -10.92 10.14
CA LEU A 70 12.16 -11.92 9.23
C LEU A 70 13.69 -11.91 9.31
N HIS A 71 14.31 -13.04 8.99
CA HIS A 71 15.76 -13.05 8.80
C HIS A 71 16.17 -12.01 7.74
N PRO A 72 17.24 -11.21 7.94
CA PRO A 72 17.56 -10.08 7.06
C PRO A 72 17.68 -10.45 5.57
N MET A 73 18.25 -11.62 5.26
CA MET A 73 18.36 -12.09 3.88
C MET A 73 16.99 -12.38 3.24
N LEU A 74 16.05 -12.94 4.01
CA LEU A 74 14.69 -13.21 3.52
C LEU A 74 13.92 -11.90 3.32
N HIS A 75 14.01 -10.99 4.29
CA HIS A 75 13.41 -9.65 4.19
C HIS A 75 13.87 -8.92 2.93
N ASN A 76 15.20 -8.85 2.72
CA ASN A 76 15.79 -8.20 1.56
C ASN A 76 15.34 -8.86 0.26
N ARG A 77 15.32 -10.19 0.20
CA ARG A 77 14.86 -10.91 -0.99
C ARG A 77 13.42 -10.58 -1.34
N LEU A 78 12.53 -10.54 -0.35
CA LEU A 78 11.11 -10.23 -0.56
C LEU A 78 10.91 -8.76 -0.95
N ARG A 79 11.60 -7.83 -0.27
CA ARG A 79 11.62 -6.41 -0.62
C ARG A 79 12.13 -6.18 -2.05
N SER A 80 13.20 -6.87 -2.45
CA SER A 80 13.71 -6.79 -3.83
C SER A 80 12.69 -7.27 -4.86
N LYS A 81 11.86 -8.28 -4.55
CA LYS A 81 10.79 -8.71 -5.46
C LYS A 81 9.77 -7.59 -5.68
N LEU A 82 9.28 -6.95 -4.60
CA LEU A 82 8.33 -5.83 -4.70
C LEU A 82 8.89 -4.69 -5.57
N ILE A 83 10.14 -4.32 -5.33
CA ILE A 83 10.85 -3.30 -6.12
C ILE A 83 10.96 -3.70 -7.59
N GLN A 84 11.24 -4.97 -7.90
CA GLN A 84 11.33 -5.44 -9.29
C GLN A 84 9.99 -5.34 -10.01
N VAL A 85 8.86 -5.63 -9.34
CA VAL A 85 7.52 -5.47 -9.92
C VAL A 85 7.24 -4.00 -10.23
N ALA A 86 7.49 -3.10 -9.27
CA ALA A 86 7.33 -1.66 -9.45
C ALA A 86 8.19 -1.14 -10.61
N ALA A 87 9.46 -1.55 -10.65
CA ALA A 87 10.39 -1.14 -11.70
C ALA A 87 9.98 -1.67 -13.09
N ALA A 88 9.43 -2.89 -13.16
CA ALA A 88 8.91 -3.43 -14.40
C ALA A 88 7.71 -2.63 -14.91
N TYR A 89 6.75 -2.31 -14.05
CA TYR A 89 5.60 -1.48 -14.43
C TYR A 89 6.04 -0.09 -14.88
N ASN A 90 6.96 0.55 -14.16
CA ASN A 90 7.43 1.89 -14.50
C ASN A 90 8.13 1.95 -15.87
N ARG A 91 8.85 0.89 -16.27
CA ARG A 91 9.43 0.82 -17.63
C ARG A 91 8.36 0.78 -18.72
N GLU A 92 7.31 0.01 -18.51
CA GLU A 92 6.20 -0.07 -19.48
C GLU A 92 5.36 1.22 -19.46
N LEU A 93 5.20 1.85 -18.30
CA LEU A 93 4.57 3.15 -18.20
C LEU A 93 5.33 4.23 -18.99
N ASP A 94 6.65 4.26 -18.88
CA ASP A 94 7.52 5.14 -19.65
C ASP A 94 7.31 4.95 -21.16
N SER A 95 7.34 3.69 -21.60
CA SER A 95 7.12 3.31 -23.01
C SER A 95 5.72 3.72 -23.52
N TYR A 96 4.70 3.61 -22.67
CA TYR A 96 3.35 4.07 -22.98
C TYR A 96 3.27 5.60 -23.12
N LEU A 97 3.88 6.33 -22.18
CA LEU A 97 3.85 7.78 -22.16
C LEU A 97 4.60 8.37 -23.36
N ASP A 98 5.79 7.85 -23.68
CA ASP A 98 6.56 8.24 -24.86
C ASP A 98 5.75 8.08 -26.15
N ARG A 99 5.10 6.91 -26.31
CA ARG A 99 4.24 6.67 -27.47
C ARG A 99 3.04 7.62 -27.50
N SER A 100 2.42 7.89 -26.34
CA SER A 100 1.28 8.79 -26.25
C SER A 100 1.64 10.22 -26.65
N GLU A 101 2.86 10.67 -26.30
CA GLU A 101 3.39 11.98 -26.68
C GLU A 101 3.65 12.07 -28.18
N LEU A 102 4.31 11.05 -28.77
CA LEU A 102 4.54 10.97 -30.22
C LEU A 102 3.23 11.01 -31.03
N VAL A 103 2.20 10.29 -30.57
CA VAL A 103 0.88 10.29 -31.22
C VAL A 103 0.17 11.64 -31.06
N ALA A 104 0.39 12.34 -29.95
CA ALA A 104 -0.16 13.67 -29.71
C ALA A 104 0.55 14.78 -30.51
N GLY A 105 1.66 14.49 -31.20
CA GLY A 105 2.34 15.42 -32.12
C GLY A 105 3.03 16.60 -31.44
N ARG A 106 3.54 16.40 -30.21
CA ARG A 106 4.45 17.35 -29.56
C ARG A 106 5.90 16.96 -29.75
#